data_AF-M0N931-F1
#
_entry.id   AF-M0N931-F1
#
_cell.length_a   1.000
_cell.length_b   1.000
_cell.length_c   1.000
_cell.angle_alpha   90.00
_cell.angle_beta   90.00
_cell.angle_gamma   90.00
#
_symmetry.space_group_name_H-M   'P 1'
#
loop_
_entity.id
_entity.type
_entity.pdbx_description
1 polymer ?
#
loop_
_entity_poly.entity_id
_entity_poly.type
_entity_poly.pdbx_seq_one_letter_code
_entity_poly.pdbx_strand_id
1 'polypeptide(L)'
;MPRDIAPLTTALEETTPGTQHDVYPLLPAWDRSIEATLERSGGSRFREIMKQYLPQVIDLVDTAATNEEIDWAFLKECIDAYPPGVGDHHCSSVLANVVARCMIRIRINQGVEEIPAWALEYLAAITIDEDGDWAVGSAGVYGWGVGHPDVAVLDRTVERAEIEDDWSTLDILEHVTFADPDAGITLLERLLRSPDVVEDIEYLYILESPLEQDFPDFPEYWEPYTELKYGVTFTDDQIDRLLTLLGDTIPPDRLRHFDDNFAFDLQRAAGEYGANSAD
;
A
#
# COMPACT_ATOMS: atom_id res chain seq x y z
N MET A 1 -22.78 3.44 27.17
CA MET A 1 -21.75 3.57 26.12
C MET A 1 -21.11 4.95 26.23
N PRO A 2 -19.80 5.08 25.96
CA PRO A 2 -19.16 6.38 25.76
C PRO A 2 -19.91 7.18 24.68
N ARG A 3 -20.15 8.48 24.91
CA ARG A 3 -20.98 9.32 24.02
C ARG A 3 -20.31 9.62 22.68
N ASP A 4 -18.99 9.48 22.61
CA ASP A 4 -18.18 9.72 21.42
C ASP A 4 -18.40 8.64 20.34
N ILE A 5 -18.69 7.39 20.72
CA ILE A 5 -18.87 6.28 19.75
C ILE A 5 -20.31 5.84 19.52
N ALA A 6 -21.28 6.50 20.18
CA ALA A 6 -22.69 6.11 20.07
C ALA A 6 -23.21 6.07 18.60
N PRO A 7 -22.87 7.04 17.73
CA PRO A 7 -23.27 6.99 16.32
C PRO A 7 -22.77 5.73 15.62
N LEU A 8 -21.48 5.41 15.78
CA LEU A 8 -20.86 4.23 15.17
C LEU A 8 -21.49 2.93 15.68
N THR A 9 -21.69 2.78 16.99
CA THR A 9 -22.28 1.55 17.54
C THR A 9 -23.69 1.30 17.02
N THR A 10 -24.51 2.35 16.87
CA THR A 10 -25.86 2.21 16.30
C THR A 10 -25.80 1.84 14.81
N ALA A 11 -24.94 2.50 14.03
CA ALA A 11 -24.78 2.17 12.62
C ALA A 11 -24.31 0.72 12.42
N LEU A 12 -23.38 0.23 13.25
CA LEU A 12 -22.91 -1.16 13.21
C LEU A 12 -24.01 -2.18 13.54
N GLU A 13 -24.92 -1.86 14.46
CA GLU A 13 -26.06 -2.73 14.78
C GLU A 13 -27.10 -2.78 13.65
N GLU A 14 -27.19 -1.71 12.86
CA GLU A 14 -28.16 -1.57 11.75
C GLU A 14 -27.61 -2.05 10.40
N THR A 15 -26.28 -2.17 10.26
CA THR A 15 -25.64 -2.53 8.98
C THR A 15 -25.76 -4.03 8.70
N THR A 16 -26.35 -4.37 7.56
CA THR A 16 -26.40 -5.74 7.06
C THR A 16 -25.24 -5.99 6.08
N PRO A 17 -24.40 -7.02 6.29
CA PRO A 17 -23.31 -7.35 5.36
C PRO A 17 -23.81 -7.51 3.91
N GLY A 18 -23.08 -6.94 2.96
CA GLY A 18 -23.41 -6.99 1.52
C GLY A 18 -24.45 -5.96 1.06
N THR A 19 -24.97 -5.13 1.97
CA THR A 19 -25.98 -4.10 1.65
C THR A 19 -25.32 -2.74 1.47
N GLN A 20 -25.11 -2.31 0.23
CA GLN A 20 -24.52 -1.00 -0.10
C GLN A 20 -25.26 0.18 0.54
N HIS A 21 -26.60 0.11 0.63
CA HIS A 21 -27.40 1.19 1.22
C HIS A 21 -27.02 1.47 2.68
N ASP A 22 -26.60 0.44 3.42
CA ASP A 22 -26.27 0.53 4.83
C ASP A 22 -24.87 1.14 5.05
N VAL A 23 -24.03 1.20 4.01
CA VAL A 23 -22.71 1.87 4.06
C VAL A 23 -22.85 3.40 4.11
N TYR A 24 -23.85 3.97 3.43
CA TYR A 24 -24.08 5.41 3.41
C TYR A 24 -24.33 6.04 4.79
N PRO A 25 -25.05 5.41 5.74
CA PRO A 25 -25.10 5.89 7.12
C PRO A 25 -23.89 5.45 7.97
N LEU A 26 -23.20 4.35 7.62
CA LEU A 26 -22.05 3.83 8.36
C LEU A 26 -20.83 4.76 8.26
N LEU A 27 -20.44 5.20 7.06
CA LEU A 27 -19.27 6.07 6.87
C LEU A 27 -19.37 7.41 7.63
N PRO A 28 -20.49 8.18 7.57
CA PRO A 28 -20.65 9.37 8.40
C PRO A 28 -20.75 9.08 9.90
N ALA A 29 -21.15 7.87 10.29
CA ALA A 29 -21.17 7.48 11.71
C ALA A 29 -19.75 7.17 12.22
N TRP A 30 -18.92 6.52 11.39
CA TRP A 30 -17.49 6.34 11.61
C TRP A 30 -16.80 7.69 11.76
N ASP A 31 -16.90 8.53 10.74
CA ASP A 31 -16.28 9.86 10.66
C ASP A 31 -16.52 10.71 11.91
N ARG A 32 -17.80 10.94 12.23
CA ARG A 32 -18.21 11.71 13.42
C ARG A 32 -17.76 11.10 14.74
N SER A 33 -17.65 9.77 14.82
CA SER A 33 -17.21 9.11 16.05
C SER A 33 -15.72 9.28 16.26
N ILE A 34 -14.93 9.19 15.18
CA ILE A 34 -13.49 9.44 15.22
C ILE A 34 -13.20 10.91 15.58
N GLU A 35 -13.85 11.85 14.89
CA GLU A 35 -13.73 13.29 15.16
C GLU A 35 -14.06 13.58 16.64
N ALA A 36 -15.22 13.08 17.12
CA ALA A 36 -15.64 13.24 18.50
C ALA A 36 -14.65 12.67 19.52
N THR A 37 -13.99 11.56 19.20
CA THR A 37 -12.99 10.95 20.07
C THR A 37 -11.71 11.76 20.10
N LEU A 38 -11.23 12.26 18.96
CA LEU A 38 -10.04 13.10 18.88
C LEU A 38 -10.25 14.40 19.67
N GLU A 39 -11.41 15.03 19.54
CA GLU A 39 -11.75 16.26 20.27
C GLU A 39 -11.84 16.07 21.80
N ARG A 40 -12.43 14.96 22.26
CA ARG A 40 -12.89 14.82 23.66
C ARG A 40 -12.04 13.91 24.53
N SER A 41 -11.40 12.92 23.92
CA SER A 41 -10.79 11.80 24.63
C SER A 41 -9.30 11.62 24.33
N GLY A 42 -8.78 12.33 23.31
CA GLY A 42 -7.37 12.38 22.95
C GLY A 42 -6.83 11.10 22.30
N GLY A 43 -5.54 11.13 21.93
CA GLY A 43 -4.91 10.14 21.05
C GLY A 43 -4.91 8.69 21.56
N SER A 44 -4.92 8.44 22.88
CA SER A 44 -4.98 7.06 23.40
C SER A 44 -6.33 6.39 23.11
N ARG A 45 -7.43 7.12 23.37
CA ARG A 45 -8.78 6.62 23.12
C ARG A 45 -9.06 6.49 21.63
N PHE A 46 -8.54 7.41 20.82
CA PHE A 46 -8.58 7.32 19.36
C PHE A 46 -7.97 6.00 18.87
N ARG A 47 -6.73 5.68 19.29
CA ARG A 47 -6.08 4.41 18.91
C ARG A 47 -6.86 3.16 19.35
N GLU A 48 -7.47 3.21 20.53
CA GLU A 48 -8.31 2.11 21.02
C GLU A 48 -9.53 1.90 20.13
N ILE A 49 -10.21 2.98 19.72
CA ILE A 49 -11.39 2.92 18.85
C ILE A 49 -11.01 2.46 17.44
N MET A 50 -9.91 2.97 16.88
CA MET A 50 -9.39 2.50 15.60
C MET A 50 -9.16 0.98 15.66
N LYS A 51 -8.40 0.48 16.63
CA LYS A 51 -8.13 -0.96 16.77
C LYS A 51 -9.38 -1.80 16.99
N GLN A 52 -10.36 -1.28 17.72
CA GLN A 52 -11.56 -2.04 18.08
C GLN A 52 -12.58 -2.12 16.94
N TYR A 53 -12.77 -1.04 16.18
CA TYR A 53 -13.89 -0.91 15.25
C TYR A 53 -13.48 -0.83 13.79
N LEU A 54 -12.27 -0.35 13.46
CA LEU A 54 -11.82 -0.21 12.08
C LEU A 54 -11.93 -1.54 11.28
N PRO A 55 -11.50 -2.71 11.81
CA PRO A 55 -11.56 -3.95 11.05
C PRO A 55 -13.00 -4.30 10.65
N GLN A 56 -13.95 -4.15 11.58
CA GLN A 56 -15.36 -4.44 11.33
C GLN A 56 -15.96 -3.48 10.31
N VAL A 57 -15.63 -2.19 10.37
CA VAL A 57 -16.13 -1.20 9.41
C VAL A 57 -15.57 -1.48 8.02
N ILE A 58 -14.27 -1.77 7.90
CA ILE A 58 -13.64 -2.17 6.64
C ILE A 58 -14.35 -3.39 6.06
N ASP A 59 -14.55 -4.46 6.84
CA ASP A 59 -15.16 -5.69 6.33
C ASP A 59 -16.60 -5.48 5.86
N LEU A 60 -17.38 -4.63 6.54
CA LEU A 60 -18.75 -4.30 6.11
C LEU A 60 -18.77 -3.52 4.80
N VAL A 61 -17.86 -2.56 4.63
CA VAL A 61 -17.73 -1.78 3.38
C VAL A 61 -17.18 -2.64 2.25
N ASP A 62 -16.15 -3.46 2.52
CA ASP A 62 -15.58 -4.42 1.58
C ASP A 62 -16.65 -5.40 1.08
N THR A 63 -17.38 -6.04 2.00
CA THR A 63 -18.44 -6.99 1.65
C THR A 63 -19.54 -6.33 0.81
N ALA A 64 -19.89 -5.07 1.09
CA ALA A 64 -20.87 -4.33 0.30
C ALA A 64 -20.35 -3.94 -1.10
N ALA A 65 -19.05 -3.62 -1.21
CA ALA A 65 -18.41 -3.27 -2.47
C ALA A 65 -18.14 -4.49 -3.36
N THR A 66 -17.99 -5.68 -2.78
CA THR A 66 -17.63 -6.91 -3.51
C THR A 66 -18.74 -7.95 -3.50
N ASN A 67 -19.99 -7.53 -3.30
CA ASN A 67 -21.12 -8.45 -3.31
C ASN A 67 -21.38 -8.94 -4.75
N GLU A 68 -21.12 -10.23 -5.00
CA GLU A 68 -21.08 -10.89 -6.32
C GLU A 68 -19.90 -10.46 -7.21
N GLU A 69 -19.77 -9.16 -7.49
CA GLU A 69 -18.66 -8.56 -8.21
C GLU A 69 -18.25 -7.23 -7.57
N ILE A 70 -17.08 -6.70 -7.98
CA ILE A 70 -16.61 -5.42 -7.45
C ILE A 70 -17.41 -4.29 -8.11
N ASP A 71 -18.19 -3.57 -7.30
CA ASP A 71 -18.94 -2.40 -7.72
C ASP A 71 -18.08 -1.13 -7.59
N TRP A 72 -17.33 -0.85 -8.65
CA TRP A 72 -16.51 0.35 -8.75
C TRP A 72 -17.33 1.65 -8.73
N ALA A 73 -18.59 1.63 -9.18
CA ALA A 73 -19.42 2.83 -9.18
C ALA A 73 -19.81 3.21 -7.75
N PHE A 74 -20.22 2.23 -6.95
CA PHE A 74 -20.49 2.41 -5.53
C PHE A 74 -19.26 2.91 -4.76
N LEU A 75 -18.08 2.32 -4.99
CA LEU A 75 -16.85 2.78 -4.35
C LEU A 75 -16.50 4.22 -4.75
N LYS A 76 -16.68 4.56 -6.03
CA LYS A 76 -16.44 5.91 -6.52
C LYS A 76 -17.37 6.93 -5.86
N GLU A 77 -18.64 6.61 -5.66
CA GLU A 77 -19.59 7.48 -4.94
C GLU A 77 -19.17 7.72 -3.50
N CYS A 78 -18.66 6.69 -2.80
CA CYS A 78 -18.18 6.82 -1.43
C CYS A 78 -16.92 7.72 -1.35
N ILE A 79 -16.00 7.58 -2.29
CA ILE A 79 -14.77 8.39 -2.35
C ILE A 79 -15.08 9.84 -2.78
N ASP A 80 -16.05 10.06 -3.66
CA ASP A 80 -16.47 11.41 -4.00
C ASP A 80 -17.12 12.14 -2.81
N ALA A 81 -17.71 11.39 -1.87
CA ALA A 81 -18.22 11.93 -0.62
C ALA A 81 -17.13 12.17 0.43
N TYR A 82 -16.04 11.40 0.37
CA TYR A 82 -14.89 11.46 1.28
C TYR A 82 -13.55 11.47 0.51
N PRO A 83 -13.24 12.57 -0.21
CA PRO A 83 -12.03 12.67 -1.01
C PRO A 83 -10.77 12.86 -0.15
N PRO A 84 -9.63 12.28 -0.56
CA PRO A 84 -8.38 12.36 0.20
C PRO A 84 -7.93 13.82 0.30
N GLY A 85 -7.33 14.20 1.42
CA GLY A 85 -6.85 15.56 1.63
C GLY A 85 -7.92 16.65 1.76
N VAL A 86 -9.20 16.30 1.74
CA VAL A 86 -10.29 17.29 1.64
C VAL A 86 -11.33 17.12 2.72
N GLY A 87 -11.40 18.14 3.58
CA GLY A 87 -12.25 18.10 4.77
C GLY A 87 -11.59 17.24 5.85
N ASP A 88 -11.71 17.67 7.11
CA ASP A 88 -11.13 16.95 8.25
C ASP A 88 -11.91 15.66 8.54
N HIS A 89 -11.99 14.75 7.55
CA HIS A 89 -12.72 13.50 7.65
C HIS A 89 -11.78 12.33 7.93
N HIS A 90 -12.32 11.28 8.51
CA HIS A 90 -11.56 10.11 8.92
C HIS A 90 -11.93 8.84 8.13
N CYS A 91 -12.63 8.99 7.01
CA CYS A 91 -13.03 7.88 6.16
C CYS A 91 -11.90 7.29 5.31
N SER A 92 -10.80 8.02 5.09
CA SER A 92 -9.64 7.53 4.32
C SER A 92 -9.09 6.21 4.87
N SER A 93 -9.06 6.03 6.19
CA SER A 93 -8.61 4.78 6.83
C SER A 93 -9.44 3.55 6.46
N VAL A 94 -10.70 3.75 6.07
CA VAL A 94 -11.61 2.68 5.63
C VAL A 94 -11.52 2.53 4.12
N LEU A 95 -11.69 3.64 3.38
CA LEU A 95 -11.83 3.62 1.93
C LEU A 95 -10.52 3.28 1.22
N ALA A 96 -9.36 3.74 1.72
CA ALA A 96 -8.05 3.33 1.17
C ALA A 96 -7.85 1.81 1.28
N ASN A 97 -8.23 1.22 2.41
CA ASN A 97 -8.11 -0.22 2.62
C ASN A 97 -9.02 -1.01 1.67
N VAL A 98 -10.29 -0.63 1.54
CA VAL A 98 -11.23 -1.33 0.66
C VAL A 98 -10.84 -1.19 -0.82
N VAL A 99 -10.43 0.00 -1.26
CA VAL A 99 -9.93 0.21 -2.62
C VAL A 99 -8.69 -0.64 -2.88
N ALA A 100 -7.75 -0.68 -1.93
CA ALA A 100 -6.56 -1.52 -2.01
C ALA A 100 -6.89 -3.00 -2.19
N ARG A 101 -7.79 -3.57 -1.36
CA ARG A 101 -8.24 -4.96 -1.51
C ARG A 101 -8.83 -5.21 -2.90
N CYS A 102 -9.69 -4.31 -3.36
CA CYS A 102 -10.32 -4.41 -4.69
C CYS A 102 -9.29 -4.36 -5.83
N MET A 103 -8.29 -3.48 -5.74
CA MET A 103 -7.21 -3.40 -6.71
C MET A 103 -6.38 -4.68 -6.78
N ILE A 104 -5.99 -5.24 -5.63
CA ILE A 104 -5.22 -6.50 -5.59
C ILE A 104 -6.05 -7.65 -6.19
N ARG A 105 -7.33 -7.76 -5.82
CA ARG A 105 -8.25 -8.76 -6.40
C ARG A 105 -8.33 -8.65 -7.92
N ILE A 106 -8.41 -7.43 -8.46
CA ILE A 106 -8.55 -7.20 -9.91
C ILE A 106 -7.24 -7.48 -10.63
N ARG A 107 -6.12 -6.97 -10.10
CA ARG A 107 -4.79 -7.22 -10.66
C ARG A 107 -4.51 -8.72 -10.80
N ILE A 108 -4.82 -9.50 -9.77
CA ILE A 108 -4.59 -10.95 -9.75
C ILE A 108 -5.55 -11.71 -10.66
N ASN A 109 -6.85 -11.39 -10.61
CA ASN A 109 -7.87 -12.20 -11.29
C ASN A 109 -8.13 -11.79 -12.74
N GLN A 110 -7.92 -10.52 -13.08
CA GLN A 110 -8.37 -9.93 -14.34
C GLN A 110 -7.28 -9.17 -15.10
N GLY A 111 -6.21 -8.73 -14.42
CA GLY A 111 -5.12 -7.96 -15.03
C GLY A 111 -5.10 -6.51 -14.54
N VAL A 112 -4.05 -5.78 -14.91
CA VAL A 112 -3.87 -4.37 -14.47
C VAL A 112 -4.76 -3.41 -15.24
N GLU A 113 -5.04 -3.73 -16.50
CA GLU A 113 -5.86 -2.95 -17.42
C GLU A 113 -7.32 -2.81 -16.98
N GLU A 114 -7.79 -3.69 -16.09
CA GLU A 114 -9.16 -3.66 -15.55
C GLU A 114 -9.25 -2.82 -14.26
N ILE A 115 -8.13 -2.35 -13.71
CA ILE A 115 -8.13 -1.44 -12.56
C ILE A 115 -8.59 -0.06 -13.05
N PRO A 116 -9.60 0.58 -12.45
CA PRO A 116 -9.97 1.92 -12.83
C PRO A 116 -8.86 2.93 -12.49
N ALA A 117 -8.51 3.79 -13.44
CA ALA A 117 -7.50 4.84 -13.23
C ALA A 117 -7.79 5.72 -12.00
N TRP A 118 -9.05 6.01 -11.71
CA TRP A 118 -9.42 6.81 -10.54
C TRP A 118 -9.05 6.13 -9.22
N ALA A 119 -9.01 4.80 -9.15
CA ALA A 119 -8.65 4.07 -7.93
C ALA A 119 -7.15 4.25 -7.64
N LEU A 120 -6.33 4.22 -8.70
CA LEU A 120 -4.92 4.54 -8.62
C LEU A 120 -4.69 6.01 -8.23
N GLU A 121 -5.44 6.94 -8.83
CA GLU A 121 -5.36 8.36 -8.48
C GLU A 121 -5.78 8.63 -7.03
N TYR A 122 -6.79 7.90 -6.53
CA TYR A 122 -7.24 7.99 -5.14
C TYR A 122 -6.14 7.54 -4.17
N LEU A 123 -5.56 6.34 -4.37
CA LEU A 123 -4.48 5.88 -3.48
C LEU A 123 -3.23 6.77 -3.56
N ALA A 124 -2.88 7.27 -4.76
CA ALA A 124 -1.74 8.16 -4.93
C ALA A 124 -1.91 9.51 -4.22
N ALA A 125 -3.15 9.96 -3.99
CA ALA A 125 -3.45 11.23 -3.33
C ALA A 125 -3.47 11.13 -1.80
N ILE A 126 -3.42 9.92 -1.23
CA ILE A 126 -3.38 9.73 0.22
C ILE A 126 -2.03 10.18 0.78
N THR A 127 -2.07 10.96 1.86
CA THR A 127 -0.87 11.43 2.57
C THR A 127 -0.97 11.21 4.08
N ILE A 128 0.18 11.09 4.74
CA ILE A 128 0.22 10.92 6.21
C ILE A 128 -0.33 12.15 6.93
N ASP A 129 -0.04 13.35 6.43
CA ASP A 129 -0.42 14.60 7.05
C ASP A 129 -1.93 14.87 6.97
N GLU A 130 -2.57 14.49 5.86
CA GLU A 130 -3.98 14.78 5.65
C GLU A 130 -4.90 13.59 5.97
N ASP A 131 -4.45 12.35 5.74
CA ASP A 131 -5.30 11.14 5.88
C ASP A 131 -4.89 10.24 7.06
N GLY A 132 -3.68 10.39 7.58
CA GLY A 132 -3.13 9.65 8.72
C GLY A 132 -2.59 8.26 8.41
N ASP A 133 -1.79 7.73 9.35
CA ASP A 133 -1.02 6.48 9.21
C ASP A 133 -1.85 5.27 8.73
N TRP A 134 -3.09 5.12 9.21
CA TRP A 134 -3.96 3.99 8.85
C TRP A 134 -4.35 3.98 7.38
N ALA A 135 -4.44 5.15 6.74
CA ALA A 135 -4.75 5.25 5.32
C ALA A 135 -3.49 5.01 4.47
N VAL A 136 -2.34 5.57 4.89
CA VAL A 136 -1.08 5.53 4.13
C VAL A 136 -0.58 4.11 3.91
N GLY A 137 -0.62 3.22 4.91
CA GLY A 137 -0.20 1.83 4.70
C GLY A 137 -1.00 1.11 3.61
N SER A 138 -2.30 1.44 3.46
CA SER A 138 -3.10 0.91 2.34
C SER A 138 -2.82 1.63 1.01
N ALA A 139 -2.31 2.87 1.04
CA ALA A 139 -1.97 3.63 -0.15
C ALA A 139 -0.76 3.05 -0.90
N GLY A 140 0.16 2.36 -0.22
CA GLY A 140 1.27 1.63 -0.84
C GLY A 140 0.83 0.65 -1.94
N VAL A 141 -0.41 0.15 -1.84
CA VAL A 141 -1.05 -0.72 -2.83
C VAL A 141 -1.19 -0.07 -4.22
N TYR A 142 -0.99 1.24 -4.32
CA TYR A 142 -0.73 1.94 -5.58
C TYR A 142 0.28 1.20 -6.48
N GLY A 143 1.29 0.55 -5.89
CA GLY A 143 2.28 -0.26 -6.61
C GLY A 143 1.70 -1.41 -7.43
N TRP A 144 0.55 -1.98 -7.05
CA TRP A 144 -0.13 -3.03 -7.82
C TRP A 144 -0.68 -2.54 -9.17
N GLY A 145 -0.75 -1.23 -9.38
CA GLY A 145 -1.07 -0.61 -10.67
C GLY A 145 0.06 -0.60 -11.69
N VAL A 146 1.22 -1.16 -11.38
CA VAL A 146 2.36 -1.14 -12.31
C VAL A 146 2.01 -1.80 -13.65
N GLY A 147 2.33 -1.10 -14.75
CA GLY A 147 1.96 -1.50 -16.10
C GLY A 147 0.59 -1.03 -16.57
N HIS A 148 -0.15 -0.26 -15.76
CA HIS A 148 -1.44 0.32 -16.16
C HIS A 148 -1.30 1.23 -17.40
N PRO A 149 -2.20 1.15 -18.40
CA PRO A 149 -2.06 1.89 -19.66
C PRO A 149 -2.16 3.42 -19.50
N ASP A 150 -2.95 3.89 -18.54
CA ASP A 150 -3.22 5.31 -18.35
C ASP A 150 -2.47 5.95 -17.15
N VAL A 151 -1.77 5.14 -16.35
CA VAL A 151 -1.13 5.61 -15.10
C VAL A 151 0.31 5.12 -15.05
N ALA A 152 1.25 6.05 -15.17
CA ALA A 152 2.67 5.78 -15.09
C ALA A 152 3.14 5.63 -13.63
N VAL A 153 2.81 4.50 -13.00
CA VAL A 153 3.09 4.23 -11.58
C VAL A 153 4.56 4.47 -11.23
N LEU A 154 5.49 3.87 -11.98
CA LEU A 154 6.92 4.02 -11.69
C LEU A 154 7.42 5.47 -11.81
N ASP A 155 6.92 6.22 -12.80
CA ASP A 155 7.31 7.63 -12.98
C ASP A 155 6.84 8.47 -11.80
N ARG A 156 5.57 8.35 -11.42
CA ARG A 156 5.00 9.10 -10.31
C ARG A 156 5.63 8.73 -8.97
N THR A 157 5.98 7.47 -8.74
CA THR A 157 6.66 7.06 -7.51
C THR A 157 8.05 7.69 -7.40
N VAL A 158 8.82 7.73 -8.48
CA VAL A 158 10.13 8.40 -8.48
C VAL A 158 9.99 9.90 -8.29
N GLU A 159 9.07 10.55 -9.02
CA GLU A 159 8.79 11.99 -8.84
C GLU A 159 8.40 12.32 -7.40
N ARG A 160 7.61 11.45 -6.74
CA ARG A 160 7.24 11.62 -5.34
C ARG A 160 8.45 11.48 -4.42
N ALA A 161 9.26 10.43 -4.59
CA ALA A 161 10.46 10.20 -3.78
C ALA A 161 11.50 11.33 -3.90
N GLU A 162 11.54 12.04 -5.03
CA GLU A 162 12.42 13.20 -5.24
C GLU A 162 11.94 14.49 -4.56
N ILE A 163 10.64 14.60 -4.28
CA ILE A 163 10.00 15.80 -3.73
C ILE A 163 9.72 15.65 -2.23
N GLU A 164 9.35 14.44 -1.82
CA GLU A 164 8.87 14.10 -0.49
C GLU A 164 9.82 13.09 0.17
N ASP A 165 10.29 13.43 1.37
CA ASP A 165 11.02 12.51 2.26
C ASP A 165 10.01 11.60 2.97
N ASP A 166 9.24 10.83 2.17
CA ASP A 166 8.09 10.04 2.60
C ASP A 166 8.38 8.53 2.50
N TRP A 167 8.17 7.85 3.64
CA TRP A 167 8.27 6.40 3.80
C TRP A 167 7.34 5.62 2.86
N SER A 168 6.31 6.28 2.29
CA SER A 168 5.39 5.67 1.33
C SER A 168 6.08 5.10 0.08
N THR A 169 7.28 5.57 -0.27
CA THR A 169 8.05 5.01 -1.40
C THR A 169 8.48 3.56 -1.15
N LEU A 170 8.83 3.20 0.10
CA LEU A 170 9.18 1.83 0.48
C LEU A 170 7.97 0.91 0.31
N ASP A 171 6.81 1.32 0.81
CA ASP A 171 5.57 0.55 0.68
C ASP A 171 5.20 0.37 -0.80
N ILE A 172 5.29 1.41 -1.62
CA ILE A 172 5.02 1.29 -3.06
C ILE A 172 6.01 0.33 -3.73
N LEU A 173 7.31 0.40 -3.39
CA LEU A 173 8.31 -0.54 -3.91
C LEU A 173 7.99 -1.98 -3.53
N GLU A 174 7.55 -2.22 -2.29
CA GLU A 174 7.08 -3.54 -1.85
C GLU A 174 5.99 -4.05 -2.78
N HIS A 175 4.93 -3.26 -2.90
CA HIS A 175 3.73 -3.63 -3.66
C HIS A 175 4.01 -3.78 -5.15
N VAL A 176 4.88 -2.96 -5.75
CA VAL A 176 5.35 -3.15 -7.14
C VAL A 176 6.07 -4.48 -7.27
N THR A 177 6.96 -4.81 -6.33
CA THR A 177 7.75 -6.05 -6.38
C THR A 177 6.87 -7.28 -6.23
N PHE A 178 5.88 -7.24 -5.33
CA PHE A 178 4.87 -8.29 -5.25
C PHE A 178 4.10 -8.45 -6.55
N ALA A 179 3.69 -7.37 -7.20
CA ALA A 179 2.87 -7.41 -8.42
C ALA A 179 3.66 -7.78 -9.69
N ASP A 180 4.93 -7.37 -9.78
CA ASP A 180 5.85 -7.60 -10.89
C ASP A 180 7.31 -7.39 -10.42
N PRO A 181 8.06 -8.47 -10.11
CA PRO A 181 9.43 -8.35 -9.63
C PRO A 181 10.39 -7.63 -10.60
N ASP A 182 10.18 -7.75 -11.91
CA ASP A 182 11.00 -7.04 -12.90
C ASP A 182 10.75 -5.54 -12.88
N ALA A 183 9.49 -5.14 -12.66
CA ALA A 183 9.15 -3.74 -12.45
C ALA A 183 9.65 -3.23 -11.08
N GLY A 184 9.67 -4.07 -10.05
CA GLY A 184 10.25 -3.77 -8.74
C GLY A 184 11.74 -3.46 -8.84
N ILE A 185 12.52 -4.32 -9.51
CA ILE A 185 13.95 -4.07 -9.79
C ILE A 185 14.13 -2.80 -10.63
N THR A 186 13.24 -2.54 -11.59
CA THR A 186 13.27 -1.32 -12.40
C THR A 186 13.01 -0.06 -11.56
N LEU A 187 12.07 -0.12 -10.62
CA LEU A 187 11.79 0.99 -9.70
C LEU A 187 13.00 1.25 -8.80
N LEU A 188 13.55 0.20 -8.19
CA LEU A 188 14.76 0.29 -7.38
C LEU A 188 15.91 0.93 -8.15
N GLU A 189 16.14 0.51 -9.41
CA GLU A 189 17.19 1.11 -10.24
C GLU A 189 17.03 2.62 -10.39
N ARG A 190 15.80 3.08 -10.61
CA ARG A 190 15.51 4.50 -10.78
C ARG A 190 15.70 5.28 -9.49
N LEU A 191 15.29 4.71 -8.36
CA LEU A 191 15.48 5.30 -7.03
C LEU A 191 16.98 5.41 -6.71
N LEU A 192 17.75 4.33 -6.83
CA LEU A 192 19.20 4.32 -6.54
C LEU A 192 20.02 5.24 -7.46
N ARG A 193 19.54 5.51 -8.68
CA ARG A 193 20.19 6.42 -9.62
C ARG A 193 19.73 7.87 -9.47
N SER A 194 18.66 8.14 -8.71
CA SER A 194 18.21 9.51 -8.49
C SER A 194 19.17 10.22 -7.53
N PRO A 195 19.66 11.42 -7.88
CA PRO A 195 20.57 12.18 -7.01
C PRO A 195 19.87 12.74 -5.76
N ASP A 196 18.53 12.79 -5.77
CA ASP A 196 17.72 13.41 -4.74
C ASP A 196 17.13 12.38 -3.75
N VAL A 197 17.23 11.08 -4.08
CA VAL A 197 16.85 9.97 -3.19
C VAL A 197 18.06 9.58 -2.33
N VAL A 198 17.89 9.62 -1.00
CA VAL A 198 18.99 9.46 -0.03
C VAL A 198 19.16 8.02 0.44
N GLU A 199 18.11 7.20 0.39
CA GLU A 199 18.11 5.83 0.88
C GLU A 199 18.64 4.85 -0.17
N ASP A 200 19.60 3.99 0.19
CA ASP A 200 20.19 3.01 -0.74
C ASP A 200 19.94 1.56 -0.31
N ILE A 201 20.24 1.22 0.94
CA ILE A 201 20.13 -0.14 1.46
C ILE A 201 18.76 -0.43 2.09
N GLU A 202 18.04 0.59 2.55
CA GLU A 202 16.74 0.39 3.22
C GLU A 202 15.70 -0.23 2.28
N TYR A 203 15.72 0.15 1.00
CA TYR A 203 14.89 -0.46 -0.05
C TYR A 203 15.10 -1.97 -0.18
N LEU A 204 16.28 -2.49 0.11
CA LEU A 204 16.57 -3.92 -0.03
C LEU A 204 15.79 -4.78 0.96
N TYR A 205 15.48 -4.27 2.15
CA TYR A 205 14.74 -5.05 3.16
C TYR A 205 13.35 -5.43 2.64
N ILE A 206 12.75 -4.52 1.90
CA ILE A 206 11.40 -4.69 1.35
C ILE A 206 11.40 -5.64 0.14
N LEU A 207 12.50 -5.71 -0.62
CA LEU A 207 12.63 -6.64 -1.75
C LEU A 207 12.77 -8.11 -1.31
N GLU A 208 13.01 -8.37 -0.02
CA GLU A 208 13.06 -9.73 0.53
C GLU A 208 11.69 -10.30 0.87
N SER A 209 10.68 -9.45 1.09
CA SER A 209 9.32 -9.89 1.44
C SER A 209 8.78 -10.95 0.47
N PRO A 210 8.93 -10.83 -0.87
CA PRO A 210 8.50 -11.87 -1.82
C PRO A 210 9.28 -13.21 -1.75
N LEU A 211 10.39 -13.29 -1.02
CA LEU A 211 11.11 -14.55 -0.77
C LEU A 211 10.51 -15.31 0.43
N GLU A 212 9.84 -14.59 1.33
CA GLU A 212 9.31 -15.12 2.59
C GLU A 212 7.80 -15.35 2.54
N GLN A 213 7.08 -14.54 1.76
CA GLN A 213 5.62 -14.58 1.66
C GLN A 213 5.10 -14.26 0.26
N ASP A 214 3.87 -14.66 -0.02
CA ASP A 214 3.21 -14.46 -1.32
C ASP A 214 2.43 -13.15 -1.41
N PHE A 215 2.18 -12.47 -0.29
CA PHE A 215 1.44 -11.20 -0.22
C PHE A 215 2.12 -10.22 0.74
N PRO A 216 2.03 -8.90 0.50
CA PRO A 216 2.48 -7.89 1.46
C PRO A 216 1.56 -7.85 2.70
N ASP A 217 2.06 -7.24 3.79
CA ASP A 217 1.32 -7.12 5.06
C ASP A 217 0.14 -6.15 4.98
N PHE A 218 0.16 -5.23 4.01
CA PHE A 218 -0.93 -4.30 3.72
C PHE A 218 -1.73 -4.74 2.48
N PRO A 219 -3.03 -4.40 2.39
CA PRO A 219 -3.82 -3.66 3.36
C PRO A 219 -4.11 -4.44 4.66
N GLU A 220 -4.06 -3.77 5.81
CA GLU A 220 -4.31 -4.39 7.13
C GLU A 220 -5.70 -5.06 7.23
N TYR A 221 -5.82 -5.98 8.20
CA TYR A 221 -7.04 -6.69 8.56
C TYR A 221 -7.62 -7.57 7.44
N TRP A 222 -6.79 -7.97 6.49
CA TRP A 222 -7.16 -8.82 5.38
C TRP A 222 -6.29 -10.07 5.34
N GLU A 223 -6.89 -11.22 5.07
CA GLU A 223 -6.18 -12.49 4.90
C GLU A 223 -6.30 -12.93 3.43
N PRO A 224 -5.50 -12.37 2.50
CA PRO A 224 -5.69 -12.57 1.06
C PRO A 224 -5.55 -14.03 0.63
N TYR A 225 -4.71 -14.82 1.32
CA TYR A 225 -4.53 -16.25 1.06
C TYR A 225 -5.80 -17.10 1.25
N THR A 226 -6.82 -16.58 1.94
CA THR A 226 -8.09 -17.27 2.13
C THR A 226 -9.01 -17.20 0.90
N GLU A 227 -8.80 -16.20 0.04
CA GLU A 227 -9.66 -15.91 -1.12
C GLU A 227 -8.91 -15.92 -2.46
N LEU A 228 -7.61 -15.61 -2.47
CA LEU A 228 -6.80 -15.45 -3.67
C LEU A 228 -5.77 -16.58 -3.81
N LYS A 229 -5.56 -17.01 -5.05
CA LYS A 229 -4.48 -17.93 -5.43
C LYS A 229 -3.40 -17.13 -6.14
N TYR A 230 -2.39 -16.74 -5.38
CA TYR A 230 -1.27 -15.96 -5.87
C TYR A 230 0.02 -16.51 -5.29
N GLY A 231 1.12 -16.31 -6.02
CA GLY A 231 2.45 -16.60 -5.53
C GLY A 231 3.47 -15.82 -6.34
N VAL A 232 4.45 -15.26 -5.65
CA VAL A 232 5.52 -14.46 -6.25
C VAL A 232 6.85 -15.03 -5.80
N THR A 233 7.83 -15.01 -6.68
CA THR A 233 9.21 -15.36 -6.34
C THR A 233 10.12 -14.72 -7.37
N PHE A 234 11.40 -14.56 -7.02
CA PHE A 234 12.40 -14.12 -7.96
C PHE A 234 12.93 -15.31 -8.77
N THR A 235 13.09 -15.11 -10.07
CA THR A 235 13.87 -16.04 -10.90
C THR A 235 15.37 -15.80 -10.72
N ASP A 236 16.20 -16.78 -11.07
CA ASP A 236 17.66 -16.62 -11.08
C ASP A 236 18.10 -15.41 -11.93
N ASP A 237 17.45 -15.18 -13.08
CA ASP A 237 17.72 -14.03 -13.95
C ASP A 237 17.38 -12.70 -13.29
N GLN A 238 16.28 -12.64 -12.52
CA GLN A 238 15.89 -11.44 -11.78
C GLN A 238 16.83 -11.18 -10.60
N ILE A 239 17.25 -12.22 -9.88
CA ILE A 239 18.28 -12.10 -8.83
C ILE A 239 19.59 -11.61 -9.45
N ASP A 240 20.02 -12.16 -10.58
CA ASP A 240 21.26 -11.73 -11.24
C ASP A 240 21.20 -10.27 -11.69
N ARG A 241 20.06 -9.84 -12.23
CA ARG A 241 19.79 -8.45 -12.60
C ARG A 241 19.84 -7.53 -11.37
N LEU A 242 19.23 -7.93 -10.26
CA LEU A 242 19.27 -7.19 -8.99
C LEU A 242 20.71 -7.07 -8.48
N LEU A 243 21.47 -8.16 -8.39
CA LEU A 243 22.85 -8.13 -7.93
C LEU A 243 23.77 -7.29 -8.82
N THR A 244 23.55 -7.32 -10.14
CA THR A 244 24.25 -6.45 -11.09
C THR A 244 23.97 -4.98 -10.80
N LEU A 245 22.69 -4.63 -10.66
CA LEU A 245 22.26 -3.27 -10.32
C LEU A 245 22.92 -2.79 -9.01
N LEU A 246 22.91 -3.62 -7.97
CA LEU A 246 23.51 -3.26 -6.67
C LEU A 246 25.02 -3.05 -6.79
N GLY A 247 25.74 -3.91 -7.52
CA GLY A 247 27.18 -3.73 -7.76
C GLY A 247 27.51 -2.45 -8.53
N ASP A 248 26.63 -2.05 -9.47
CA ASP A 248 26.79 -0.84 -10.28
C ASP A 248 26.49 0.45 -9.50
N THR A 249 25.60 0.40 -8.50
CA THR A 249 25.04 1.59 -7.84
C THR A 249 25.51 1.79 -6.40
N ILE A 250 25.84 0.73 -5.68
CA ILE A 250 26.24 0.78 -4.28
C ILE A 250 27.74 0.46 -4.13
N PRO A 251 28.51 1.24 -3.35
CA PRO A 251 29.93 0.97 -3.14
C PRO A 251 30.19 -0.45 -2.61
N PRO A 252 31.17 -1.19 -3.15
CA PRO A 252 31.43 -2.58 -2.76
C PRO A 252 31.67 -2.79 -1.26
N ASP A 253 32.37 -1.86 -0.60
CA ASP A 253 32.62 -1.98 0.85
C ASP A 253 31.34 -1.85 1.68
N ARG A 254 30.34 -1.11 1.18
CA ARG A 254 29.03 -0.98 1.81
C ARG A 254 28.22 -2.27 1.62
N LEU A 255 28.16 -2.81 0.41
CA LEU A 255 27.52 -4.11 0.14
C LEU A 255 28.08 -5.23 1.04
N ARG A 256 29.41 -5.35 1.14
CA ARG A 256 30.06 -6.34 2.02
C ARG A 256 29.78 -6.13 3.51
N HIS A 257 29.56 -4.87 3.93
CA HIS A 257 29.24 -4.57 5.32
C HIS A 257 27.86 -5.12 5.72
N PHE A 258 26.94 -5.17 4.76
CA PHE A 258 25.55 -5.53 4.99
C PHE A 258 25.18 -6.94 4.49
N ASP A 259 26.08 -7.67 3.82
CA ASP A 259 25.83 -9.01 3.25
C ASP A 259 25.12 -9.97 4.21
N ASP A 260 25.60 -10.08 5.46
CA ASP A 260 25.01 -10.97 6.48
C ASP A 260 23.58 -10.57 6.91
N ASN A 261 23.10 -9.38 6.52
CA ASN A 261 21.77 -8.87 6.87
C ASN A 261 20.70 -9.14 5.80
N PHE A 262 21.09 -9.65 4.64
CA PHE A 262 20.19 -9.86 3.49
C PHE A 262 20.28 -11.31 2.98
N ALA A 263 19.16 -11.83 2.49
CA ALA A 263 19.02 -13.09 1.76
C ALA A 263 19.68 -13.03 0.37
N PHE A 264 19.86 -11.83 -0.20
CA PHE A 264 20.58 -11.64 -1.46
C PHE A 264 22.11 -11.70 -1.24
N ASP A 265 22.85 -12.32 -2.17
CA ASP A 265 24.31 -12.44 -2.12
C ASP A 265 24.98 -11.09 -2.49
N LEU A 266 25.04 -10.16 -1.54
CA LEU A 266 25.62 -8.83 -1.73
C LEU A 266 27.14 -8.90 -1.87
N GLN A 267 27.79 -9.93 -1.33
CA GLN A 267 29.19 -10.24 -1.54
C GLN A 267 29.46 -10.52 -3.02
N ARG A 268 28.60 -11.27 -3.70
CA ARG A 268 28.66 -11.49 -5.15
C ARG A 268 28.44 -10.19 -5.91
N ALA A 269 27.45 -9.38 -5.53
CA ALA A 269 27.26 -8.04 -6.13
C ALA A 269 28.53 -7.18 -6.02
N ALA A 270 29.16 -7.14 -4.85
CA ALA A 270 30.37 -6.36 -4.57
C ALA A 270 31.63 -6.89 -5.29
N GLY A 271 31.67 -8.19 -5.58
CA GLY A 271 32.84 -8.88 -6.14
C GLY A 271 32.81 -9.01 -7.66
N GLU A 272 31.68 -9.48 -8.21
CA GLU A 272 31.52 -9.74 -9.63
C GLU A 272 31.10 -8.49 -10.40
N TYR A 273 30.22 -7.67 -9.82
CA TYR A 273 29.59 -6.54 -10.50
C TYR A 273 30.04 -5.17 -9.99
N GLY A 274 30.68 -5.10 -8.83
CA GLY A 274 31.21 -3.84 -8.27
C GLY A 274 32.15 -3.12 -9.23
N ALA A 275 31.95 -1.81 -9.46
CA ALA A 275 32.72 -0.97 -10.39
C ALA A 275 34.26 -0.92 -10.21
N ASN A 276 34.80 -1.65 -9.22
CA ASN A 276 36.24 -1.84 -8.97
C ASN A 276 36.75 -3.25 -9.33
N SER A 277 35.96 -4.10 -10.00
CA SER A 277 36.39 -5.44 -10.47
C SER A 277 37.14 -5.39 -11.82
N ALA A 278 37.30 -4.21 -12.40
CA ALA A 278 38.07 -3.95 -13.62
C ALA A 278 39.12 -2.86 -13.41
N ASP A 279 40.22 -3.20 -12.71
CA ASP A 279 41.54 -2.56 -12.84
C ASP A 279 42.65 -3.63 -12.78
#